data_AF-A0A959S2Q5-F1
#
_entry.id   AF-A0A959S2Q5-F1
#
_cell.length_a   1.000
_cell.length_b   1.000
_cell.length_c   1.000
_cell.angle_alpha   90.00
_cell.angle_beta   90.00
_cell.angle_gamma   90.00
#
_symmetry.space_group_name_H-M   'P 1'
#
loop_
_entity.id
_entity.type
_entity.pdbx_description
1 polymer ?
#
loop_
_entity_poly.entity_id
_entity_poly.type
_entity_poly.pdbx_seq_one_letter_code
_entity_poly.pdbx_strand_id
1 'polypeptide(L)'
;METDSTNNYARTLLRDKLPIEGTVVTADKQTNGRGQRTNSWVTEPNMNLTCSYILRPAFLAAKDQFLLSAAVALAVFDLVSAEIEE
;
A
#
# COMPACT_ATOMS: atom_id res chain seq x y z
N MET A 1 -6.47 4.85 14.43
CA MET A 1 -7.11 3.72 13.72
C MET A 1 -6.13 2.55 13.65
N GLU A 2 -6.57 1.34 13.99
CA GLU A 2 -5.72 0.14 14.10
C GLU A 2 -6.22 -0.99 13.19
N THR A 3 -5.30 -1.73 12.59
CA THR A 3 -5.59 -2.94 11.79
C THR A 3 -4.46 -3.97 11.94
N ASP A 4 -4.69 -5.23 11.55
CA ASP A 4 -3.63 -6.23 11.47
C ASP A 4 -2.66 -5.88 10.33
N SER A 5 -3.20 -5.61 9.15
CA SER A 5 -2.48 -5.18 7.97
C SER A 5 -3.41 -4.42 7.04
N THR A 6 -3.00 -3.20 6.64
CA THR A 6 -3.74 -2.41 5.64
C THR A 6 -4.01 -3.23 4.37
N ASN A 7 -3.06 -4.09 3.99
CA ASN A 7 -3.18 -4.98 2.82
C ASN A 7 -4.17 -6.13 3.05
N ASN A 8 -4.24 -6.70 4.26
CA ASN A 8 -5.27 -7.70 4.57
C ASN A 8 -6.66 -7.07 4.61
N TYR A 9 -6.78 -5.88 5.18
CA TYR A 9 -8.04 -5.14 5.18
C TYR A 9 -8.49 -4.80 3.76
N ALA A 10 -7.59 -4.32 2.89
CA ALA A 10 -7.87 -4.07 1.48
C ALA A 10 -8.35 -5.34 0.74
N ARG A 11 -7.74 -6.50 1.00
CA ARG A 11 -8.22 -7.79 0.46
C ARG A 11 -9.62 -8.17 0.94
N THR A 12 -9.91 -7.95 2.22
CA THR A 12 -11.24 -8.16 2.79
C THR A 12 -12.27 -7.23 2.14
N LEU A 13 -11.92 -5.95 1.92
CA LEU A 13 -12.77 -5.00 1.23
C LEU A 13 -13.06 -5.42 -0.21
N LEU A 14 -12.06 -5.95 -0.94
CA LEU A 14 -12.23 -6.49 -2.28
C LEU A 14 -13.14 -7.72 -2.35
N ARG A 15 -13.19 -8.52 -1.27
CA ARG A 15 -14.04 -9.71 -1.18
C ARG A 15 -15.48 -9.34 -0.82
N ASP A 16 -15.65 -8.46 0.14
CA ASP A 16 -16.95 -8.22 0.79
C ASP A 16 -17.71 -7.05 0.15
N LYS A 17 -17.02 -6.22 -0.64
CA LYS A 17 -17.52 -5.01 -1.30
C LYS A 17 -16.93 -4.86 -2.70
N LEU A 18 -17.36 -3.81 -3.41
CA LEU A 18 -16.79 -3.39 -4.69
C LEU A 18 -16.20 -1.97 -4.55
N PRO A 19 -15.03 -1.82 -3.90
CA PRO A 19 -14.43 -0.50 -3.70
C PRO A 19 -14.04 0.11 -5.05
N ILE A 20 -14.25 1.42 -5.20
CA ILE A 20 -13.86 2.16 -6.41
C ILE A 20 -12.35 2.07 -6.64
N GLU A 21 -11.93 2.17 -7.90
CA GLU A 21 -10.50 2.28 -8.21
C GLU A 21 -9.88 3.51 -7.55
N GLY A 22 -8.65 3.36 -7.05
CA GLY A 22 -7.96 4.41 -6.29
C GLY A 22 -8.34 4.44 -4.80
N THR A 23 -9.18 3.51 -4.32
CA THR A 23 -9.46 3.38 -2.88
C THR A 23 -8.16 3.12 -2.10
N VAL A 24 -7.94 3.89 -1.03
CA VAL A 24 -6.78 3.77 -0.15
C VAL A 24 -7.22 3.31 1.23
N VAL A 25 -6.53 2.32 1.77
CA VAL A 25 -6.66 1.89 3.17
C VAL A 25 -5.42 2.34 3.92
N THR A 26 -5.58 3.10 4.99
CA THR A 26 -4.50 3.56 5.86
C THR A 26 -4.72 3.07 7.29
N ALA A 27 -3.63 3.03 8.07
CA ALA A 27 -3.72 2.78 9.50
C ALA A 27 -2.62 3.52 10.26
N ASP A 28 -2.96 4.00 11.46
CA ASP A 28 -2.00 4.65 12.36
C ASP A 28 -1.14 3.60 13.07
N LYS A 29 -1.65 2.37 13.18
CA LYS A 29 -0.97 1.23 13.80
C LYS A 29 -1.31 -0.08 13.07
N GLN A 30 -0.26 -0.83 12.71
CA GLN A 30 -0.38 -2.20 12.24
C GLN A 30 0.19 -3.18 13.27
N THR A 31 -0.57 -4.23 13.62
CA THR A 31 -0.12 -5.24 14.59
C THR A 31 0.51 -6.49 13.95
N ASN A 32 0.21 -6.75 12.68
CA ASN A 32 0.72 -7.90 11.94
C ASN A 32 1.00 -7.53 10.47
N GLY A 33 1.82 -6.49 10.29
CA GLY A 33 2.18 -6.03 8.95
C GLY A 33 2.90 -7.11 8.14
N ARG A 34 2.63 -7.12 6.83
CA ARG A 34 3.14 -8.15 5.91
C ARG A 34 4.19 -7.54 5.00
N GLY A 35 5.40 -8.08 5.06
CA GLY A 35 6.45 -7.85 4.08
C GLY A 35 6.31 -8.79 2.88
N GLN A 36 7.30 -8.76 1.98
CA GLN A 36 7.34 -9.71 0.87
C GLN A 36 7.59 -11.14 1.34
N ARG A 37 6.93 -12.10 0.68
CA ARG A 37 7.05 -13.55 0.96
C ARG A 37 6.75 -13.86 2.44
N THR A 38 7.76 -14.32 3.18
CA THR A 38 7.68 -14.72 4.58
C THR A 38 8.05 -13.60 5.55
N ASN A 39 8.44 -12.43 5.03
CA ASN A 39 8.88 -11.32 5.87
C ASN A 39 7.69 -10.63 6.52
N SER A 40 7.91 -10.14 7.74
CA SER A 40 6.99 -9.27 8.45
C SER A 40 7.36 -7.81 8.23
N TRP A 41 6.36 -6.93 8.30
CA TRP A 41 6.52 -5.48 8.26
C TRP A 41 6.19 -4.91 9.64
N VAL A 42 7.19 -4.37 10.33
CA VAL A 42 7.07 -3.84 11.69
C VAL A 42 7.02 -2.32 11.64
N THR A 43 6.08 -1.73 12.38
CA THR A 43 5.87 -0.28 12.40
C THR A 43 5.61 0.19 13.82
N GLU A 44 6.17 1.35 14.15
CA GLU A 44 5.80 2.11 15.34
C GLU A 44 4.51 2.90 15.09
N PRO A 45 3.56 2.92 16.05
CA PRO A 45 2.31 3.66 15.93
C PRO A 45 2.54 5.15 15.66
N ASN A 46 1.83 5.71 14.68
CA ASN A 46 1.92 7.12 14.26
C ASN A 46 3.29 7.59 13.74
N MET A 47 4.26 6.69 13.60
CA MET A 47 5.61 7.00 13.13
C MET A 47 5.86 6.50 11.71
N ASN A 48 4.85 5.91 11.07
CA ASN A 48 4.96 5.27 9.77
C ASN A 48 3.72 5.61 8.93
N LEU A 49 3.94 5.99 7.68
CA LEU A 49 2.85 6.09 6.71
C LEU A 49 2.53 4.70 6.15
N THR A 50 1.53 4.04 6.71
CA THR A 50 1.08 2.72 6.20
C THR A 50 -0.15 2.87 5.33
N CYS A 51 -0.06 2.38 4.09
CA CYS A 51 -1.14 2.48 3.13
C CYS A 51 -1.19 1.27 2.18
N SER A 52 -2.39 0.93 1.71
CA SER A 52 -2.63 -0.06 0.66
C SER A 52 -3.61 0.51 -0.35
N TYR A 53 -3.23 0.48 -1.63
CA TYR A 53 -4.01 1.02 -2.75
C TYR A 53 -4.70 -0.10 -3.52
N ILE A 54 -5.97 0.11 -3.88
CA ILE A 54 -6.72 -0.78 -4.76
C ILE A 54 -6.74 -0.17 -6.17
N LEU A 55 -6.00 -0.78 -7.08
CA LEU A 55 -5.84 -0.33 -8.47
C LEU A 55 -6.33 -1.39 -9.45
N ARG A 56 -6.95 -0.96 -10.56
CA ARG A 56 -7.47 -1.84 -11.62
C ARG A 56 -7.06 -1.30 -13.00
N PRO A 57 -5.74 -1.15 -13.25
CA PRO A 57 -5.25 -0.52 -14.47
C PRO A 57 -5.68 -1.32 -15.71
N ALA A 58 -6.59 -0.77 -16.50
CA ALA A 58 -7.05 -1.40 -17.74
C ALA A 58 -5.99 -1.35 -18.88
N PHE A 59 -4.99 -0.50 -18.73
CA PHE A 59 -3.93 -0.26 -19.72
C PHE A 59 -2.69 -1.14 -19.50
N LEU A 60 -2.53 -1.75 -18.32
CA LEU A 60 -1.34 -2.52 -17.96
C LEU A 60 -1.61 -4.02 -18.11
N ALA A 61 -0.89 -4.67 -19.01
CA ALA A 61 -1.00 -6.12 -19.15
C ALA A 61 -0.46 -6.83 -17.90
N ALA A 62 -1.09 -7.94 -17.50
CA ALA A 62 -0.73 -8.66 -16.27
C ALA A 62 0.74 -9.16 -16.27
N LYS A 63 1.30 -9.49 -17.43
CA LYS A 63 2.72 -9.86 -17.58
C LYS A 63 3.69 -8.72 -17.20
N ASP A 64 3.22 -7.48 -17.28
CA ASP A 64 3.99 -6.26 -17.02
C ASP A 64 3.71 -5.71 -15.61
N GLN A 65 3.08 -6.49 -14.71
CA GLN A 65 2.71 -6.08 -13.35
C GLN A 65 3.86 -5.51 -12.51
N PHE A 66 5.11 -5.87 -12.84
CA PHE A 66 6.29 -5.32 -12.20
C PHE A 66 6.37 -3.79 -12.36
N LEU A 67 5.91 -3.24 -13.49
CA LEU A 67 5.90 -1.80 -13.74
C LEU A 67 5.05 -1.05 -12.71
N LEU A 68 4.02 -1.69 -12.15
CA LEU A 68 3.23 -1.09 -11.07
C LEU A 68 4.07 -0.93 -9.80
N SER A 69 4.87 -1.94 -9.44
CA SER A 69 5.78 -1.84 -8.30
C SER A 69 6.88 -0.80 -8.51
N ALA A 70 7.43 -0.73 -9.73
CA ALA A 70 8.42 0.29 -10.08
C ALA A 70 7.84 1.71 -9.99
N ALA A 71 6.63 1.92 -10.51
CA ALA A 71 5.94 3.21 -10.43
C ALA A 71 5.68 3.64 -8.99
N VAL A 72 5.25 2.72 -8.12
CA VAL A 72 5.04 3.03 -6.68
C VAL A 72 6.36 3.39 -5.99
N ALA A 73 7.46 2.69 -6.30
CA ALA A 73 8.76 3.00 -5.71
C ALA A 73 9.25 4.39 -6.12
N LEU A 74 9.11 4.75 -7.41
CA LEU A 74 9.45 6.09 -7.91
C LEU A 74 8.55 7.16 -7.27
N ALA A 75 7.25 6.92 -7.17
CA ALA A 75 6.34 7.88 -6.54
C ALA A 75 6.70 8.15 -5.06
N VAL A 76 7.12 7.13 -4.31
CA VAL A 76 7.60 7.30 -2.93
C VAL A 76 8.91 8.08 -2.90
N PHE A 77 9.84 7.77 -3.80
CA PHE A 77 11.10 8.51 -3.91
C PHE A 77 10.87 9.99 -4.22
N ASP A 78 10.05 10.30 -5.23
CA ASP A 78 9.73 11.66 -5.63
C ASP A 78 9.08 12.44 -4.48
N LEU A 79 8.09 11.83 -3.81
CA LEU A 79 7.42 12.44 -2.65
C LEU A 79 8.41 12.75 -1.53
N VAL A 80 9.21 11.77 -1.13
CA VAL A 80 10.14 11.95 -0.01
C VAL A 80 11.25 12.94 -0.36
N SER A 81 11.72 12.95 -1.61
CA SER A 81 12.75 13.90 -2.05
C SER A 81 12.25 15.34 -2.02
N ALA A 82 11.00 15.59 -2.44
CA ALA A 82 10.39 16.91 -2.41
C ALA A 82 10.27 17.51 -0.99
N GLU A 83 10.12 16.66 0.03
CA GLU A 83 9.99 17.08 1.44
C GLU A 83 11.33 17.22 2.16
N ILE A 84 12.43 16.70 1.60
CA ILE A 84 13.77 16.74 2.21
C ILE A 84 14.65 17.86 1.62
N GLU A 85 14.32 18.39 0.44
CA GLU A 85 15.07 19.46 -0.22
C GLU A 85 14.70 20.90 0.24
N GLU A 86 14.01 21.06 1.37
CA GLU A 86 13.85 22.32 2.14
C GLU A 86 14.79 22.41 3.35
#